data_AF-A0A7S2TCH4-F1
#
_entry.id   AF-A0A7S2TCH4-F1
#
_cell.length_a   1.000
_cell.length_b   1.000
_cell.length_c   1.000
_cell.angle_alpha   90.00
_cell.angle_beta   90.00
_cell.angle_gamma   90.00
#
_symmetry.space_group_name_H-M   'P 1'
#
loop_
_entity.id
_entity.type
_entity.pdbx_description
1 polymer ?
#
loop_
_entity_poly.entity_id
_entity_poly.type
_entity_poly.pdbx_seq_one_letter_code
_entity_poly.pdbx_strand_id
1 'polypeptide(L)'
;DESKHMSLNEAFFTPKILIEKKFILNQLLNGALLMKHEPIDAKVVDALRNHLFQNMDKKLDLVALNIQRGRDHGLSSLNSWRKALREKMYMGYQDLPGIKNFQDLTDDAELIRDLTALYGSVDK
;
A
#
# COMPACT_ATOMS: atom_id res chain seq x y z
N ASP A 1 1.92 1.42 33.09
CA ASP A 1 1.03 0.42 32.48
C ASP A 1 1.32 0.43 30.99
N GLU A 2 2.27 -0.42 30.58
CA GLU A 2 2.72 -0.49 29.19
C GLU A 2 1.63 -1.19 28.39
N SER A 3 0.81 -0.42 27.66
CA SER A 3 -0.02 -0.97 26.60
C SER A 3 0.91 -1.66 25.60
N LYS A 4 1.08 -2.98 25.76
CA LYS A 4 1.92 -3.81 24.89
C LYS A 4 1.32 -3.83 23.49
N HIS A 5 1.69 -2.84 22.70
CA HIS A 5 1.42 -2.80 21.27
C HIS A 5 2.08 -4.03 20.63
N MET A 6 1.27 -4.85 19.98
CA MET A 6 1.76 -5.91 19.10
C MET A 6 2.16 -5.27 17.79
N SER A 7 3.41 -5.46 17.37
CA SER A 7 3.82 -5.03 16.04
C SER A 7 3.18 -5.91 14.98
N LEU A 8 2.97 -5.37 13.78
CA LEU A 8 2.42 -6.14 12.65
C LEU A 8 3.28 -7.37 12.31
N ASN A 9 4.60 -7.23 12.48
CA ASN A 9 5.57 -8.31 12.27
C ASN A 9 5.37 -9.50 13.21
N GLU A 10 4.94 -9.27 14.45
CA GLU A 10 4.65 -10.34 15.42
C GLU A 10 3.28 -10.99 15.16
N ALA A 11 2.37 -10.27 14.49
CA ALA A 11 1.00 -10.70 14.26
C ALA A 11 0.84 -11.68 13.08
N PHE A 12 1.65 -11.55 12.03
CA PHE A 12 1.53 -12.40 10.84
C PHE A 12 1.64 -13.88 11.19
N PHE A 13 0.76 -14.74 10.67
CA PHE A 13 0.85 -16.20 10.87
C PHE A 13 1.08 -16.68 12.31
N THR A 14 0.65 -15.92 13.33
CA THR A 14 0.78 -16.28 14.75
C THR A 14 -0.58 -16.63 15.39
N PRO A 15 -1.31 -17.66 14.91
CA PRO A 15 -2.65 -17.97 15.43
C PRO A 15 -2.63 -18.42 16.89
N LYS A 16 -1.51 -18.99 17.36
CA LYS A 16 -1.31 -19.42 18.75
C LYS A 16 -1.60 -18.32 19.76
N ILE A 17 -1.42 -17.05 19.37
CA ILE A 17 -1.68 -15.91 20.25
C ILE A 17 -3.13 -15.87 20.73
N LEU A 18 -4.06 -16.34 19.91
CA LEU A 18 -5.50 -16.40 20.22
C LEU A 18 -5.81 -17.39 21.35
N ILE A 19 -4.96 -18.41 21.52
CA ILE A 19 -5.12 -19.46 22.53
C ILE A 19 -4.31 -19.10 23.78
N GLU A 20 -3.07 -18.65 23.60
CA GLU A 20 -2.12 -18.40 24.68
C GLU A 20 -2.40 -17.10 25.47
N LYS A 21 -2.91 -16.06 24.79
CA LYS A 21 -3.20 -14.77 25.43
C LYS A 21 -4.68 -14.62 25.72
N LYS A 22 -5.06 -14.78 26.99
CA LYS A 22 -6.43 -14.50 27.46
C LYS A 22 -6.86 -13.08 27.04
N PHE A 23 -8.10 -12.95 26.59
CA PHE A 23 -8.72 -11.69 26.15
C PHE A 23 -8.11 -11.01 24.91
N ILE A 24 -7.16 -11.64 24.20
CA ILE A 24 -6.56 -11.00 23.01
C ILE A 24 -7.59 -10.68 21.94
N LEU A 25 -8.62 -11.52 21.77
CA LEU A 25 -9.69 -11.27 20.82
C LEU A 25 -10.43 -9.97 21.13
N ASN A 26 -10.81 -9.75 22.38
CA ASN A 26 -11.48 -8.51 22.81
C ASN A 26 -10.56 -7.30 22.62
N GLN A 27 -9.25 -7.45 22.87
CA GLN A 27 -8.27 -6.38 22.65
C GLN A 27 -8.12 -6.05 21.15
N LEU A 28 -8.08 -7.05 20.27
CA LEU A 28 -8.02 -6.85 18.82
C LEU A 28 -9.28 -6.16 18.30
N LEU A 29 -10.47 -6.59 18.76
CA LEU A 29 -11.74 -5.96 18.39
C LEU A 29 -11.82 -4.51 18.88
N ASN A 30 -11.47 -4.26 20.15
CA ASN A 30 -11.42 -2.90 20.69
C ASN A 30 -10.41 -2.02 19.94
N GLY A 31 -9.23 -2.58 19.59
CA GLY A 31 -8.25 -1.90 18.75
C GLY A 31 -8.81 -1.54 17.38
N ALA A 32 -9.49 -2.47 16.71
CA ALA A 32 -10.11 -2.23 15.41
C ALA A 32 -11.23 -1.17 15.45
N LEU A 33 -11.93 -1.03 16.57
CA LEU A 33 -12.99 -0.03 16.76
C LEU A 33 -12.46 1.35 17.15
N LEU A 34 -11.35 1.41 17.92
CA LEU A 34 -10.90 2.64 18.58
C LEU A 34 -9.63 3.24 17.95
N MET A 35 -8.80 2.43 17.30
CA MET A 35 -7.57 2.91 16.67
C MET A 35 -7.84 3.50 15.29
N LYS A 36 -7.13 4.59 14.97
CA LYS A 36 -7.17 5.19 13.63
C LYS A 36 -6.38 4.33 12.65
N HIS A 37 -6.85 4.26 11.40
CA HIS A 37 -6.04 3.73 10.32
C HIS A 37 -4.86 4.66 10.01
N GLU A 38 -3.84 4.12 9.35
CA GLU A 38 -2.77 4.90 8.75
C GLU A 38 -3.31 5.87 7.68
N PRO A 39 -2.71 7.06 7.51
CA PRO A 39 -3.12 8.01 6.48
C PRO A 39 -3.17 7.39 5.08
N ILE A 40 -4.09 7.87 4.25
CA ILE A 40 -4.12 7.51 2.83
C ILE A 40 -3.05 8.36 2.14
N ASP A 41 -1.85 7.79 2.00
CA ASP A 41 -0.73 8.41 1.31
C ASP A 41 0.07 7.40 0.46
N ALA A 42 1.19 7.85 -0.13
CA ALA A 42 2.04 7.02 -0.99
C ALA A 42 3.07 6.19 -0.21
N LYS A 43 2.98 6.11 1.12
CA LYS A 43 3.94 5.41 1.98
C LYS A 43 3.34 4.11 2.49
N VAL A 44 4.24 3.19 2.81
CA VAL A 44 3.88 1.88 3.38
C VAL A 44 4.82 1.62 4.55
N VAL A 45 4.24 1.17 5.66
CA VAL A 45 4.98 0.88 6.89
C VAL A 45 6.09 -0.15 6.68
N ASP A 46 7.16 -0.01 7.43
CA ASP A 46 8.37 -0.84 7.33
C ASP A 46 8.09 -2.34 7.48
N ALA A 47 7.13 -2.69 8.34
CA ALA A 47 6.64 -4.05 8.53
C ALA A 47 6.15 -4.73 7.22
N LEU A 48 5.59 -3.96 6.29
CA LEU A 48 5.10 -4.47 5.01
C LEU A 48 6.12 -4.27 3.87
N ARG A 49 6.83 -3.14 3.87
CA ARG A 49 7.79 -2.81 2.82
C ARG A 49 9.09 -3.61 2.95
N ASN A 50 9.58 -3.83 4.15
CA ASN A 50 10.87 -4.47 4.35
C ASN A 50 10.73 -5.82 5.04
N HIS A 51 9.76 -5.99 5.93
CA HIS A 51 9.71 -7.12 6.86
C HIS A 51 8.49 -8.05 6.69
N LEU A 52 7.88 -8.05 5.49
CA LEU A 52 6.69 -8.87 5.25
C LEU A 52 7.02 -10.34 5.51
N PHE A 53 6.24 -10.96 6.40
CA PHE A 53 6.36 -12.36 6.82
C PHE A 53 7.75 -12.75 7.35
N GLN A 54 8.49 -11.80 7.94
CA GLN A 54 9.83 -12.07 8.48
C GLN A 54 9.87 -13.16 9.57
N ASN A 55 8.73 -13.48 10.18
CA ASN A 55 8.60 -14.53 11.18
C ASN A 55 8.33 -15.92 10.56
N MET A 56 8.25 -15.99 9.23
CA MET A 56 8.34 -17.20 8.42
C MET A 56 9.74 -17.30 7.79
N ASP A 57 9.97 -18.29 6.94
CA ASP A 57 11.29 -18.57 6.33
C ASP A 57 11.80 -17.50 5.35
N LYS A 58 11.01 -16.45 5.05
CA LYS A 58 11.37 -15.42 4.07
C LYS A 58 10.93 -14.02 4.50
N LYS A 59 11.87 -13.09 4.42
CA LYS A 59 11.62 -11.64 4.50
C LYS A 59 11.31 -11.12 3.09
N LEU A 60 10.15 -10.48 2.92
CA LEU A 60 9.67 -9.97 1.63
C LEU A 60 9.33 -8.48 1.67
N ASP A 61 9.19 -7.88 0.49
CA ASP A 61 8.70 -6.50 0.28
C ASP A 61 7.33 -6.55 -0.42
N LEU A 62 6.27 -6.17 0.29
CA LEU A 62 4.90 -6.17 -0.26
C LEU A 62 4.74 -5.21 -1.43
N VAL A 63 5.41 -4.05 -1.40
CA VAL A 63 5.31 -3.03 -2.45
C VAL A 63 5.98 -3.53 -3.72
N ALA A 64 7.19 -4.08 -3.60
CA ALA A 64 7.89 -4.70 -4.73
C ALA A 64 7.09 -5.88 -5.31
N LEU A 65 6.50 -6.71 -4.44
CA LEU A 65 5.61 -7.81 -4.89
C LEU A 65 4.38 -7.29 -5.62
N ASN A 66 3.76 -6.20 -5.17
CA ASN A 66 2.60 -5.61 -5.85
C ASN A 66 2.96 -5.04 -7.22
N ILE A 67 4.11 -4.36 -7.35
CA ILE A 67 4.62 -3.89 -8.64
C ILE A 67 4.89 -5.06 -9.58
N GLN A 68 5.59 -6.09 -9.10
CA GLN A 68 5.90 -7.26 -9.92
C GLN A 68 4.64 -8.01 -10.34
N ARG A 69 3.67 -8.18 -9.43
CA ARG A 69 2.38 -8.81 -9.74
C ARG A 69 1.58 -8.01 -10.76
N GLY A 70 1.63 -6.68 -10.68
CA GLY A 70 1.02 -5.82 -11.68
C GLY A 70 1.59 -6.05 -13.08
N ARG A 71 2.92 -6.17 -13.19
CA ARG A 71 3.61 -6.49 -14.45
C ARG A 71 3.26 -7.89 -14.95
N ASP A 72 3.29 -8.88 -14.06
CA ASP A 72 2.97 -10.28 -14.35
C ASP A 72 1.55 -10.45 -14.91
N HIS A 73 0.60 -9.70 -14.35
CA HIS A 73 -0.80 -9.73 -14.81
C HIS A 73 -1.09 -8.77 -15.98
N GLY A 74 -0.08 -8.07 -16.50
CA GLY A 74 -0.26 -7.13 -17.61
C GLY A 74 -1.18 -5.94 -17.28
N LEU A 75 -1.13 -5.44 -16.03
CA LEU A 75 -1.85 -4.22 -15.67
C LEU A 75 -1.43 -3.07 -16.61
N SER A 76 -2.42 -2.35 -17.13
CA SER A 76 -2.16 -1.20 -18.01
C SER A 76 -1.53 -0.04 -17.25
N SER A 77 -0.90 0.87 -18.00
CA SER A 77 -0.32 2.09 -17.44
C SER A 77 -1.35 2.96 -16.70
N LEU A 78 -0.86 3.83 -15.82
CA LEU A 78 -1.68 4.75 -15.03
C LEU A 78 -2.62 5.57 -15.92
N ASN A 79 -2.11 6.15 -17.00
CA ASN A 79 -2.90 6.95 -17.93
C ASN A 79 -3.93 6.13 -18.71
N SER A 80 -3.61 4.89 -19.06
CA SER A 80 -4.57 3.98 -19.70
C SER A 80 -5.75 3.70 -18.77
N TRP A 81 -5.47 3.46 -17.49
CA TRP A 81 -6.51 3.31 -16.46
C TRP A 81 -7.33 4.58 -16.27
N ARG A 82 -6.69 5.76 -16.16
CA ARG A 82 -7.40 7.05 -16.02
C ARG A 82 -8.31 7.33 -17.22
N LYS A 83 -7.83 7.06 -18.43
CA LYS A 83 -8.62 7.16 -19.67
C LYS A 83 -9.83 6.23 -19.62
N ALA A 84 -9.63 4.96 -19.26
CA ALA A 84 -10.72 3.99 -19.16
C ALA A 84 -11.78 4.41 -18.12
N LEU A 85 -11.36 4.96 -16.97
CA LEU A 85 -12.28 5.48 -15.95
C LEU A 85 -13.11 6.66 -16.48
N ARG A 86 -12.48 7.59 -17.20
CA ARG A 86 -13.19 8.72 -17.84
C ARG A 86 -14.20 8.24 -18.88
N GLU A 87 -13.87 7.22 -19.66
CA GLU A 87 -14.70 6.74 -20.78
C GLU A 87 -15.84 5.82 -20.33
N LYS A 88 -15.65 5.01 -19.28
CA LYS A 88 -16.63 3.99 -18.89
C LYS A 88 -17.70 4.44 -17.89
N MET A 89 -17.57 5.62 -17.29
CA MET A 89 -18.38 5.96 -16.11
C MET A 89 -19.36 7.10 -16.40
N TYR A 90 -20.66 6.78 -16.35
CA TYR A 90 -21.78 7.73 -16.30
C TYR A 90 -21.79 8.62 -15.02
N MET A 91 -20.71 8.65 -14.23
CA MET A 91 -20.62 9.25 -12.89
C MET A 91 -19.65 10.44 -12.79
N GLY A 92 -19.48 11.24 -13.84
CA GLY A 92 -18.98 12.61 -13.68
C GLY A 92 -17.46 12.80 -13.50
N TYR A 93 -16.62 11.80 -13.74
CA TYR A 93 -15.15 11.97 -13.79
C TYR A 93 -14.66 12.63 -15.10
N GLN A 94 -15.42 13.60 -15.63
CA GLN A 94 -15.02 14.35 -16.82
C GLN A 94 -13.74 15.16 -16.56
N ASP A 95 -13.54 15.56 -15.30
CA ASP A 95 -12.39 16.32 -14.83
C ASP A 95 -11.22 15.46 -14.35
N LEU A 96 -11.07 14.23 -14.88
CA LEU A 96 -9.89 13.40 -14.64
C LEU A 96 -8.91 13.55 -15.81
N PRO A 97 -8.05 14.60 -15.83
CA PRO A 97 -7.12 14.81 -16.94
C PRO A 97 -6.10 13.68 -17.02
N GLY A 98 -5.63 13.44 -18.24
CA GLY A 98 -4.43 12.63 -18.44
C GLY A 98 -3.23 13.34 -17.80
N ILE A 99 -2.36 12.56 -17.18
CA ILE A 99 -1.11 13.03 -16.58
C ILE A 99 -0.10 13.13 -17.71
N LYS A 100 0.56 14.28 -17.86
CA LYS A 100 1.54 14.53 -18.93
C LYS A 100 2.97 14.27 -18.44
N ASN A 101 3.22 14.50 -17.16
CA ASN A 101 4.52 14.35 -16.53
C ASN A 101 4.35 14.11 -15.01
N PHE A 102 5.45 13.83 -14.30
CA PHE A 102 5.39 13.52 -12.87
C PHE A 102 5.01 14.74 -12.01
N GLN A 103 5.13 15.97 -12.52
CA GLN A 103 4.68 17.18 -11.84
C GLN A 103 3.16 17.26 -11.73
N ASP A 104 2.42 16.63 -12.66
CA ASP A 104 0.96 16.52 -12.56
C ASP A 104 0.52 15.54 -11.43
N LEU A 105 1.45 14.79 -10.83
CA LEU A 105 1.19 13.83 -9.75
C LEU A 105 1.55 14.33 -8.36
N THR A 106 2.57 15.17 -8.24
CA THR A 106 3.12 15.60 -6.95
C THR A 106 3.98 16.85 -7.12
N ASP A 107 4.02 17.70 -6.09
CA ASP A 107 4.92 18.85 -6.00
C ASP A 107 6.28 18.51 -5.37
N ASP A 108 6.49 17.25 -4.96
CA ASP A 108 7.76 16.80 -4.37
C ASP A 108 8.83 16.62 -5.45
N ALA A 109 9.79 17.56 -5.48
CA ALA A 109 10.87 17.60 -6.45
C ALA A 109 11.79 16.36 -6.41
N GLU A 110 12.01 15.76 -5.23
CA GLU A 110 12.81 14.56 -5.10
C GLU A 110 12.06 13.36 -5.67
N LEU A 111 10.78 13.22 -5.34
CA LEU A 111 9.94 12.16 -5.88
C LEU A 111 9.81 12.26 -7.41
N ILE A 112 9.65 13.47 -7.95
CA ILE A 112 9.63 13.70 -9.40
C ILE A 112 10.93 13.22 -10.05
N ARG A 113 12.08 13.58 -9.47
CA ARG A 113 13.40 13.17 -9.98
C ARG A 113 13.51 11.64 -9.99
N ASP A 114 13.15 10.99 -8.90
CA ASP A 114 13.30 9.55 -8.73
C ASP A 114 12.36 8.77 -9.66
N LEU A 115 11.10 9.20 -9.79
CA LEU A 115 10.15 8.62 -10.75
C LEU A 115 10.60 8.81 -12.19
N THR A 116 11.15 9.98 -12.52
CA THR A 116 11.71 10.27 -13.85
C THR A 116 12.89 9.34 -14.16
N ALA A 117 13.79 9.14 -13.20
CA ALA A 117 14.94 8.24 -13.37
C ALA A 117 14.52 6.77 -13.52
N LEU A 118 13.50 6.32 -12.76
CA LEU A 118 13.05 4.93 -12.73
C LEU A 118 12.16 4.54 -13.92
N TYR A 119 11.16 5.35 -14.24
CA TYR A 119 10.16 5.03 -15.26
C TYR A 119 10.40 5.76 -16.58
N GLY A 120 11.01 6.94 -16.57
CA GLY A 120 11.25 7.77 -17.76
C GLY A 120 10.01 8.51 -18.27
N SER A 121 8.83 7.89 -18.23
CA SER A 121 7.55 8.56 -18.53
C SER A 121 6.40 8.02 -17.68
N VAL A 122 5.31 8.78 -17.62
CA VAL A 122 4.07 8.46 -16.89
C VAL A 122 3.20 7.39 -17.58
N ASP A 123 3.61 6.92 -18.77
CA ASP A 123 2.91 5.89 -19.54
C ASP A 123 3.54 4.50 -19.45
N LYS A 124 4.59 4.35 -18.62
CA LYS A 124 5.24 3.06 -18.35
C LYS A 124 4.56 2.25 -17.25
#